data_AF-A0A4Y2EG35-F1
#
_entry.id   AF-A0A4Y2EG35-F1
#
_cell.length_a   1.000
_cell.length_b   1.000
_cell.length_c   1.000
_cell.angle_alpha   90.00
_cell.angle_beta   90.00
_cell.angle_gamma   90.00
#
_symmetry.space_group_name_H-M   'P 1'
#
loop_
_entity.id
_entity.type
_entity.pdbx_description
1 polymer ?
#
loop_
_entity_poly.entity_id
_entity_poly.type
_entity_poly.pdbx_seq_one_letter_code
_entity_poly.pdbx_strand_id
1 'polypeptide(L)' 'LLVKRTKGNFYRPDYCGFEVPDKFVVGYAIDYNEYFRDLDVSINHSFKPYDEFRVATLQTN' A
#
# COMPACT_ATOMS: atom_id res chain seq x y z
N LEU A 1 -7.76 4.44 10.37
CA LEU A 1 -7.78 2.97 10.21
C LEU A 1 -8.20 2.63 8.78
N LEU A 2 -7.51 1.70 8.13
CA LEU A 2 -7.76 1.29 6.75
C LEU A 2 -8.17 -0.19 6.72
N VAL A 3 -9.21 -0.51 5.95
CA VAL A 3 -9.67 -1.89 5.73
C VAL A 3 -9.46 -2.27 4.27
N LYS A 4 -8.80 -3.40 4.03
CA LYS A 4 -8.53 -3.91 2.69
C LYS A 4 -9.69 -4.78 2.22
N ARG A 5 -10.23 -4.49 1.03
CA ARG A 5 -11.32 -5.27 0.42
C ARG A 5 -10.80 -6.57 -0.20
N THR A 6 -10.47 -7.56 0.63
CA THR A 6 -10.07 -8.90 0.15
C THR A 6 -11.28 -9.84 0.07
N LYS A 7 -11.30 -10.75 -0.91
CA LYS A 7 -12.33 -11.80 -0.97
C LYS A 7 -12.12 -12.79 0.19
N GLY A 8 -13.13 -12.97 1.03
CA GLY A 8 -13.12 -13.95 2.13
C GLY A 8 -12.60 -13.45 3.48
N ASN A 9 -12.36 -12.14 3.63
CA ASN A 9 -12.06 -11.56 4.93
C ASN A 9 -13.35 -11.07 5.60
N PHE A 10 -13.75 -11.73 6.69
CA PHE A 10 -14.98 -11.43 7.43
C PHE A 10 -14.75 -10.45 8.59
N TYR A 11 -13.50 -10.03 8.82
CA TYR A 11 -13.19 -9.08 9.87
C TYR A 11 -13.59 -7.66 9.47
N ARG A 12 -14.43 -7.04 10.30
CA ARG A 12 -14.83 -5.64 10.18
C ARG A 12 -14.56 -4.94 11.52
N PRO A 13 -13.61 -3.98 11.57
CA PRO A 13 -13.36 -3.22 12.78
C PRO A 13 -14.53 -2.26 13.07
N ASP A 14 -14.73 -1.91 14.35
CA ASP A 14 -15.78 -0.98 14.78
C ASP A 14 -15.61 0.43 14.21
N TYR A 15 -14.37 0.83 13.90
CA TYR A 15 -14.04 2.12 13.32
C TYR A 15 -13.24 1.94 12.03
N CYS A 16 -13.76 2.37 10.87
CA CYS A 16 -13.06 2.34 9.60
C CYS A 16 -13.01 3.74 8.99
N GLY A 17 -11.80 4.24 8.69
CA GLY A 17 -11.63 5.54 8.03
C GLY A 17 -11.78 5.44 6.52
N PHE A 18 -11.14 4.43 5.91
CA PHE A 18 -11.17 4.23 4.47
C PHE A 18 -11.14 2.74 4.12
N GLU A 19 -11.89 2.35 3.10
CA GLU A 19 -11.79 1.03 2.48
C GLU A 19 -10.97 1.12 1.20
N VAL A 20 -9.90 0.33 1.11
CA VAL A 20 -9.02 0.29 -0.08
C VAL A 20 -9.21 -0.99 -0.88
N PRO A 21 -8.93 -0.96 -2.20
CA PRO A 21 -8.94 -2.16 -3.04
C PRO A 21 -7.99 -3.25 -2.55
N ASP A 22 -8.15 -4.48 -3.05
CA ASP A 22 -7.16 -5.54 -2.88
C ASP A 22 -5.90 -5.28 -3.72
N LYS A 23 -5.16 -4.24 -3.36
CA LYS A 23 -3.89 -3.84 -3.97
C LYS A 23 -2.88 -3.55 -2.86
N PHE A 24 -1.61 -3.46 -3.24
CA PHE A 24 -0.56 -3.05 -2.32
C PHE A 24 -0.65 -1.54 -2.07
N VAL A 25 -0.38 -1.10 -0.84
CA VAL A 25 -0.48 0.30 -0.39
C VAL A 25 0.77 0.66 0.41
N VAL A 26 1.33 1.84 0.14
CA VAL A 26 2.46 2.45 0.87
C VAL A 26 2.16 3.93 1.15
N GLY A 27 2.96 4.56 2.01
CA GLY A 27 2.79 5.95 2.41
C GLY A 27 2.01 6.09 3.71
N TYR A 28 2.02 7.30 4.27
CA TYR A 28 1.34 7.60 5.54
C TYR A 28 1.75 6.65 6.68
N ALA A 29 3.07 6.47 6.84
CA ALA A 29 3.71 5.51 7.76
C ALA A 29 3.49 4.02 7.43
N ILE A 30 2.81 3.68 6.33
CA ILE A 30 2.73 2.31 5.80
C ILE A 30 3.94 2.06 4.90
N ASP A 31 4.79 1.12 5.28
CA ASP A 31 6.04 0.83 4.58
C ASP A 31 6.03 -0.46 3.76
N TYR A 32 6.97 -0.53 2.83
CA TYR A 32 7.43 -1.76 2.22
C TYR A 32 8.93 -1.88 2.40
N ASN A 33 9.39 -2.95 3.07
CA ASN A 33 10.81 -3.14 3.40
C ASN A 33 11.46 -1.86 3.97
N GLU A 34 10.77 -1.16 4.87
CA GLU A 34 11.20 0.09 5.50
C GLU A 34 11.21 1.35 4.61
N TYR A 35 10.89 1.23 3.33
CA TYR A 35 10.77 2.36 2.41
C TYR A 35 9.37 2.97 2.41
N PHE A 36 9.26 4.18 1.85
CA PHE A 36 8.00 4.86 1.49
C PHE A 36 7.13 5.36 2.66
N ARG A 37 7.61 5.34 3.91
CA ARG A 37 6.88 5.87 5.08
C ARG A 37 6.44 7.32 4.91
N ASP A 38 7.31 8.14 4.33
CA ASP A 38 7.15 9.59 4.22
C ASP A 38 6.37 10.03 2.96
N LEU A 39 5.93 9.07 2.13
CA LEU A 39 5.11 9.40 0.98
C LEU A 39 3.67 9.70 1.40
N ASP A 40 3.06 10.65 0.69
CA ASP A 40 1.60 10.81 0.71
C ASP A 40 0.93 9.51 0.21
N VAL A 41 -0.30 9.27 0.68
CA VAL A 41 -0.98 7.99 0.44
C VAL A 41 -1.16 7.75 -1.07
N SER A 42 -0.51 6.69 -1.58
CA SER A 42 -0.59 6.33 -3.00
C SER A 42 -1.46 5.08 -3.16
N ILE A 43 -2.76 5.30 -3.37
CA ILE A 43 -3.76 4.22 -3.59
C ILE A 43 -4.02 3.94 -5.08
N ASN A 44 -3.50 4.80 -5.97
CA ASN A 44 -3.82 4.79 -7.40
C ASN A 44 -2.69 4.23 -8.27
N HIS A 45 -1.47 4.11 -7.76
CA HIS A 45 -0.44 3.37 -8.49
C HIS A 45 -0.69 1.88 -8.30
N SER A 46 -0.89 1.18 -9.42
CA SER A 46 -1.01 -0.27 -9.44
C SER A 46 0.38 -0.87 -9.19
N PHE A 47 0.89 -0.77 -7.95
CA PHE A 47 2.11 -1.44 -7.54
C PHE A 47 1.91 -2.95 -7.68
N LYS A 48 2.56 -3.56 -8.68
CA LYS A 48 2.74 -5.00 -8.70
C LYS A 48 3.90 -5.33 -7.75
N PRO A 49 3.77 -6.36 -6.90
CA PRO A 49 4.87 -6.84 -6.07
C PRO A 49 6.16 -7.16 -6.85
N TYR A 50 6.06 -7.37 -8.16
CA TYR A 50 7.19 -7.64 -9.06
C TYR A 50 7.70 -6.42 -9.85
N ASP A 51 7.00 -5.29 -9.85
CA ASP A 51 7.45 -4.04 -10.51
C ASP A 51 8.49 -3.27 -9.66
N GLU A 52 8.74 -3.76 -8.45
CA GLU A 52 9.65 -3.22 -7.45
C GLU A 52 11.12 -3.16 -7.88
N PHE A 53 11.53 -4.06 -8.79
CA PHE A 53 12.88 -4.02 -9.37
C PHE A 53 13.18 -2.73 -10.16
N ARG A 54 12.15 -2.01 -10.63
CA ARG A 54 12.32 -0.76 -11.39
C ARG A 54 12.44 0.49 -10.51
N VAL A 55 11.83 0.50 -9.33
CA VAL A 55 11.92 1.66 -8.43
C VAL A 55 13.30 1.69 -7.75
N ALA A 56 13.85 0.53 -7.39
CA ALA A 56 15.21 0.43 -6.84
C ALA A 56 16.32 0.77 -7.85
N THR A 57 16.12 0.51 -9.15
CA THR A 57 17.11 0.86 -10.20
C THR A 57 17.03 2.31 -10.67
N LEU A 58 15.91 3.01 -10.46
CA LEU A 58 15.79 4.44 -10.79
C LEU A 58 16.36 5.36 -9.69
N GLN A 59 16.71 4.83 -8.52
CA GLN A 59 17.43 5.59 -7.48
C GLN A 59 18.96 5.53 -7.63
N THR A 60 19.49 4.77 -8.59
CA THR A 60 20.89 4.88 -9.02
C THR A 60 20.97 5.72 -10.29
N ASN A 61 20.89 7.04 -10.13
CA ASN A 61 21.52 8.06 -10.96
C ASN A 61 21.56 9.37 -10.19
#